data_AF-A0A251YUT6-F1
#
_entry.id   AF-A0A251YUT6-F1
#
_cell.length_a   1.000
_cell.length_b   1.000
_cell.length_c   1.000
_cell.angle_alpha   90.00
_cell.angle_beta   90.00
_cell.angle_gamma   90.00
#
_symmetry.space_group_name_H-M   'P 1'
#
loop_
_entity.id
_entity.type
_entity.pdbx_description
1 polymer ?
#
loop_
_entity_poly.entity_id
_entity_poly.type
_entity_poly.pdbx_seq_one_letter_code
_entity_poly.pdbx_strand_id
1 'polypeptide(L)'
;MTVTAEAIARRRPVARSGRPPTDSDMRRSYDARIAWLRTRVAAADALGPLVAELAGVASRADAVARIRGLLDLDEEHAQLLLHAQLQDLLRYSAEATRREVAEAVLRRDALGPEPAEDVDPA
;
A
#
# COMPACT_ATOMS: atom_id res chain seq x y z
N MET A 1 25.45 12.98 22.04
CA MET A 1 24.90 12.56 20.74
C MET A 1 24.33 13.80 20.07
N THR A 2 24.99 14.33 19.05
CA THR A 2 24.61 15.59 18.42
C THR A 2 23.77 15.27 17.19
N VAL A 3 22.45 15.45 17.29
CA VAL A 3 21.55 15.31 16.15
C VAL A 3 21.82 16.49 15.22
N THR A 4 22.42 16.23 14.06
CA THR A 4 22.73 17.27 13.07
C THR A 4 21.46 17.69 12.33
N ALA A 5 21.40 18.94 11.89
CA ALA A 5 20.27 19.50 11.13
C ALA A 5 19.92 18.66 9.88
N GLU A 6 20.91 17.94 9.34
CA GLU A 6 20.75 17.04 8.20
C GLU A 6 19.94 15.76 8.53
N ALA A 7 20.02 15.28 9.79
CA ALA A 7 19.20 14.16 10.26
C ALA A 7 17.73 14.56 10.45
N ILE A 8 17.47 15.83 10.77
CA ILE A 8 16.11 16.41 10.87
C ILE A 8 15.53 16.62 9.47
N ALA A 9 16.34 17.07 8.50
CA ALA A 9 15.90 17.33 7.13
C ALA A 9 15.39 16.07 6.38
N ARG A 10 15.94 14.89 6.70
CA ARG A 10 15.50 13.59 6.13
C ARG A 10 14.18 13.09 6.72
N ARG A 11 13.75 13.61 7.87
CA ARG A 11 12.40 13.41 8.43
C ARG A 11 11.45 14.52 7.98
N ARG A 12 11.48 14.87 6.69
CA ARG A 12 10.55 15.86 6.15
C ARG A 12 9.13 15.33 6.38
N PRO A 13 8.33 15.94 7.27
CA PRO A 13 6.92 15.60 7.34
C PRO A 13 6.36 15.98 5.97
N VAL A 14 5.69 15.05 5.30
CA VAL A 14 4.74 15.42 4.24
C VAL A 14 3.93 16.56 4.83
N ALA A 15 3.82 17.69 4.12
CA ALA A 15 3.14 18.88 4.61
C ALA A 15 1.71 18.50 5.00
N ARG A 16 1.51 18.12 6.26
CA ARG A 16 0.21 17.87 6.84
C ARG A 16 -0.39 19.26 6.89
N SER A 17 -1.39 19.51 6.06
CA SER A 17 -2.29 20.64 6.26
C SER A 17 -2.63 20.66 7.74
N GLY A 18 -2.37 21.76 8.46
CA GLY A 18 -2.60 21.85 9.91
C GLY A 18 -4.06 21.65 10.35
N ARG A 19 -4.96 21.34 9.42
CA ARG A 19 -6.34 20.92 9.69
C ARG A 19 -6.37 19.49 10.24
N PRO A 20 -7.26 19.19 11.19
CA PRO A 20 -7.59 17.81 11.55
C PRO A 20 -7.99 17.01 10.31
N PRO A 21 -7.65 15.70 10.22
CA PRO A 21 -8.08 14.85 9.12
C PRO A 21 -9.61 14.77 9.09
N THR A 22 -10.19 14.90 7.89
CA THR A 22 -11.62 14.71 7.68
C THR A 22 -11.95 13.21 7.54
N ASP A 23 -13.24 12.86 7.61
CA ASP A 23 -13.69 11.49 7.34
C ASP A 23 -13.32 11.04 5.92
N SER A 24 -13.34 11.95 4.94
CA SER A 24 -12.87 11.68 3.57
C SER A 24 -11.36 11.42 3.53
N ASP A 25 -10.55 12.16 4.29
CA ASP A 25 -9.10 11.92 4.40
C ASP A 25 -8.83 10.53 5.03
N MET A 26 -9.59 10.17 6.07
CA MET A 26 -9.51 8.86 6.72
C MET A 26 -9.95 7.73 5.79
N ARG A 27 -11.06 7.90 5.05
CA ARG A 27 -11.57 6.95 4.07
C ARG A 27 -10.53 6.67 2.99
N ARG A 28 -9.96 7.72 2.39
CA ARG A 28 -8.88 7.59 1.40
C ARG A 28 -7.66 6.86 1.97
N SER A 29 -7.29 7.15 3.23
CA SER A 29 -6.21 6.44 3.91
C SER A 29 -6.50 4.95 4.09
N TYR A 30 -7.74 4.59 4.47
CA TYR A 30 -8.14 3.19 4.55
C TYR A 30 -8.18 2.52 3.19
N ASP A 31 -8.70 3.16 2.15
CA ASP A 31 -8.74 2.58 0.80
C ASP A 31 -7.33 2.31 0.27
N ALA A 32 -6.39 3.24 0.45
CA ALA A 32 -4.98 3.02 0.09
C ALA A 32 -4.36 1.86 0.90
N ARG A 33 -4.64 1.79 2.22
CA ARG A 33 -4.18 0.68 3.06
C ARG A 33 -4.78 -0.66 2.61
N ILE A 34 -6.08 -0.70 2.32
CA ILE A 34 -6.79 -1.89 1.87
C ILE A 34 -6.22 -2.36 0.52
N ALA A 35 -6.00 -1.46 -0.42
CA ALA A 35 -5.39 -1.77 -1.71
C ALA A 35 -4.00 -2.42 -1.51
N TRP A 36 -3.15 -1.81 -0.69
CA TRP A 36 -1.83 -2.37 -0.40
C TRP A 36 -1.88 -3.75 0.28
N LEU A 37 -2.73 -3.92 1.29
CA LEU A 37 -2.87 -5.21 1.98
C LEU A 37 -3.39 -6.30 1.04
N ARG A 38 -4.30 -5.97 0.11
CA ARG A 38 -4.77 -6.89 -0.93
C ARG A 38 -3.66 -7.25 -1.91
N THR A 39 -2.83 -6.29 -2.32
CA THR A 39 -1.63 -6.55 -3.13
C THR A 39 -0.71 -7.56 -2.45
N ARG A 40 -0.46 -7.42 -1.15
CA ARG A 40 0.36 -8.38 -0.38
C ARG A 40 -0.25 -9.78 -0.35
N VAL A 41 -1.57 -9.89 -0.18
CA VAL A 41 -2.26 -11.19 -0.22
C VAL A 41 -2.15 -11.83 -1.61
N ALA A 42 -2.38 -11.06 -2.68
CA ALA A 42 -2.25 -11.55 -4.04
C ALA A 42 -0.82 -12.04 -4.34
N ALA A 43 0.19 -11.28 -3.90
CA ALA A 43 1.59 -11.67 -4.02
C ALA A 43 1.93 -12.94 -3.23
N ALA A 44 1.37 -13.11 -2.03
CA ALA A 44 1.55 -14.32 -1.24
C ALA A 44 0.89 -15.55 -1.90
N ASP A 45 -0.30 -15.37 -2.49
CA ASP A 45 -1.01 -16.44 -3.20
C ASP A 45 -0.29 -16.83 -4.50
N ALA A 46 0.41 -15.89 -5.11
CA ALA A 46 1.25 -16.10 -6.29
C ALA A 46 2.75 -16.23 -5.95
N LEU A 47 3.14 -16.58 -4.72
CA LEU A 47 4.54 -16.52 -4.28
C LEU A 47 5.49 -17.37 -5.16
N GLY A 48 5.07 -18.57 -5.55
CA GLY A 48 5.85 -19.44 -6.44
C GLY A 48 6.11 -18.79 -7.81
N PRO A 49 5.05 -18.45 -8.57
CA PRO A 49 5.18 -17.69 -9.83
C PRO A 49 5.98 -16.39 -9.70
N LEU A 50 5.76 -15.63 -8.62
CA LEU A 50 6.46 -14.38 -8.35
C LEU A 50 7.97 -14.59 -8.22
N VAL A 51 8.40 -15.57 -7.43
CA VAL A 51 9.82 -15.90 -7.30
C VAL A 51 10.40 -16.39 -8.63
N ALA A 52 9.65 -17.16 -9.41
CA ALA A 52 10.09 -17.64 -10.73
C ALA A 52 10.31 -16.50 -11.73
N GLU A 53 9.37 -15.54 -11.82
CA GLU A 53 9.51 -14.35 -12.67
C GLU A 53 10.70 -13.48 -12.26
N LEU A 54 11.00 -13.41 -10.96
CA LEU A 54 12.09 -12.58 -10.42
C LEU A 54 13.46 -13.25 -10.42
N ALA A 55 13.55 -14.57 -10.59
CA ALA A 55 14.81 -15.31 -10.51
C ALA A 55 15.85 -14.93 -11.58
N GLY A 56 15.41 -14.37 -12.71
CA GLY A 56 16.25 -14.04 -13.87
C GLY A 56 16.22 -12.59 -14.33
N VAL A 57 15.68 -11.66 -13.51
CA VAL A 57 15.56 -10.26 -13.92
C VAL A 57 16.91 -9.56 -13.94
N ALA A 58 17.20 -8.84 -15.04
CA ALA A 58 18.46 -8.13 -15.25
C ALA A 58 18.48 -6.74 -14.59
N SER A 59 17.31 -6.19 -14.27
CA SER A 59 17.19 -4.86 -13.70
C SER A 59 15.97 -4.70 -12.78
N ARG A 60 16.00 -3.63 -11.96
CA ARG A 60 14.85 -3.24 -11.13
C ARG A 60 13.62 -2.88 -11.97
N ALA A 61 13.82 -2.22 -13.11
CA ALA A 61 12.73 -1.85 -14.00
C ALA A 61 12.04 -3.09 -14.57
N ASP A 62 12.82 -4.10 -14.96
CA ASP A 62 12.28 -5.39 -15.44
C ASP A 62 11.51 -6.11 -14.33
N ALA A 63 12.06 -6.16 -13.11
CA ALA A 63 11.38 -6.75 -11.96
C ALA A 63 10.00 -6.11 -11.71
N VAL A 64 9.93 -4.77 -11.72
CA VAL A 64 8.68 -4.03 -11.57
C VAL A 64 7.71 -4.36 -12.71
N ALA A 65 8.16 -4.38 -13.96
CA ALA A 65 7.32 -4.74 -15.10
C ALA A 65 6.77 -6.17 -15.01
N ARG A 66 7.58 -7.14 -14.57
CA ARG A 66 7.15 -8.54 -14.35
C ARG A 66 6.12 -8.65 -13.24
N ILE A 67 6.33 -7.98 -12.10
CA ILE A 67 5.38 -7.95 -10.99
C ILE A 67 4.03 -7.37 -11.44
N ARG A 68 4.05 -6.25 -12.17
CA ARG A 68 2.84 -5.62 -12.71
C ARG A 68 2.06 -6.57 -13.61
N GLY A 69 2.75 -7.23 -14.55
CA GLY A 69 2.12 -8.18 -15.47
C GLY A 69 1.57 -9.42 -14.78
N LEU A 70 2.27 -9.94 -13.77
CA LEU A 70 1.85 -11.15 -13.04
C LEU A 70 0.61 -10.90 -12.16
N LEU A 71 0.56 -9.75 -11.49
CA LEU A 71 -0.43 -9.46 -10.45
C LEU A 71 -1.49 -8.42 -10.87
N ASP A 72 -1.42 -7.91 -12.09
CA ASP A 72 -2.25 -6.82 -12.61
C ASP A 72 -2.24 -5.59 -11.69
N LEU A 73 -1.04 -5.10 -11.40
CA LEU A 73 -0.81 -3.98 -10.47
C LEU A 73 -0.35 -2.72 -11.19
N ASP A 74 -0.61 -1.58 -10.55
CA ASP A 74 0.08 -0.33 -10.86
C ASP A 74 1.57 -0.38 -10.50
N GLU A 75 2.31 0.61 -10.97
CA GLU A 75 3.75 0.69 -10.74
C GLU A 75 4.12 0.94 -9.27
N GLU A 76 3.32 1.73 -8.54
CA GLU A 76 3.60 2.05 -7.14
C GLU A 76 3.56 0.79 -6.27
N HIS A 77 2.48 0.01 -6.40
CA HIS A 77 2.30 -1.24 -5.68
C HIS A 77 3.35 -2.29 -6.07
N ALA A 78 3.72 -2.37 -7.35
CA ALA A 78 4.79 -3.26 -7.78
C ALA A 78 6.15 -2.86 -7.20
N GLN A 79 6.46 -1.55 -7.15
CA GLN A 79 7.67 -1.05 -6.52
C GLN A 79 7.67 -1.30 -5.00
N LEU A 80 6.55 -1.10 -4.32
CA LEU A 80 6.39 -1.39 -2.89
C LEU A 80 6.58 -2.88 -2.60
N LEU A 81 6.01 -3.75 -3.44
CA LEU A 81 6.14 -5.19 -3.29
C LEU A 81 7.59 -5.66 -3.43
N LEU A 82 8.37 -5.04 -4.32
CA LEU A 82 9.80 -5.35 -4.46
C LEU A 82 10.62 -5.02 -3.20
N HIS A 83 10.12 -4.14 -2.33
CA HIS A 83 10.73 -3.81 -1.04
C HIS A 83 10.17 -4.63 0.13
N ALA A 84 9.14 -5.45 -0.10
CA ALA A 84 8.57 -6.30 0.94
C ALA A 84 9.53 -7.45 1.30
N GLN A 85 9.54 -7.85 2.57
CA GLN A 85 10.37 -8.97 3.00
C GLN A 85 9.68 -10.30 2.67
N LEU A 86 10.42 -11.34 2.28
CA LEU A 86 9.81 -12.62 1.88
C LEU A 86 8.94 -13.23 2.99
N GLN A 87 9.33 -13.07 4.26
CA GLN A 87 8.53 -13.52 5.41
C GLN A 87 7.13 -12.90 5.47
N ASP A 88 6.94 -11.70 4.92
CA ASP A 88 5.66 -11.00 4.87
C ASP A 88 4.67 -11.62 3.89
N LEU A 89 5.16 -12.50 3.01
CA LEU A 89 4.39 -13.20 1.97
C LEU A 89 4.20 -14.69 2.30
N LEU A 90 4.79 -15.19 3.39
CA LEU A 90 4.57 -16.57 3.83
C LEU A 90 3.14 -16.77 4.32
N ARG A 91 2.67 -18.02 4.25
CA ARG A 91 1.28 -18.40 4.54
C ARG A 91 0.74 -17.79 5.85
N TYR A 92 1.48 -17.91 6.94
CA TYR A 92 1.06 -17.38 8.24
C TYR A 92 0.87 -15.86 8.22
N SER A 93 1.83 -15.13 7.64
CA SER A 93 1.77 -13.67 7.49
C SER A 93 0.67 -13.24 6.53
N ALA A 94 0.41 -14.01 5.48
CA ALA A 94 -0.68 -13.76 4.53
C ALA A 94 -2.05 -13.95 5.20
N GLU A 95 -2.22 -14.98 6.04
CA GLU A 95 -3.44 -15.17 6.84
C GLU A 95 -3.66 -14.01 7.83
N ALA A 96 -2.61 -13.52 8.48
CA ALA A 96 -2.70 -12.31 9.31
C ALA A 96 -3.10 -11.08 8.48
N THR A 97 -2.48 -10.89 7.31
CA THR A 97 -2.77 -9.80 6.38
C THR A 97 -4.23 -9.82 5.90
N ARG A 98 -4.81 -11.01 5.65
CA ARG A 98 -6.23 -11.14 5.29
C ARG A 98 -7.17 -10.66 6.40
N ARG A 99 -6.83 -10.95 7.67
CA ARG A 99 -7.59 -10.43 8.82
C ARG A 99 -7.47 -8.91 8.89
N GLU A 100 -6.28 -8.36 8.67
CA GLU A 100 -6.09 -6.91 8.59
C GLU A 100 -6.89 -6.25 7.47
N VAL A 101 -7.02 -6.89 6.30
CA VAL A 101 -7.91 -6.41 5.22
C VAL A 101 -9.34 -6.33 5.73
N ALA A 102 -9.85 -7.40 6.34
CA ALA A 102 -11.22 -7.45 6.85
C ALA A 102 -11.46 -6.35 7.90
N GLU A 103 -10.54 -6.16 8.84
CA GLU A 103 -10.65 -5.10 9.83
C GLU A 103 -10.57 -3.70 9.23
N ALA A 104 -9.68 -3.47 8.26
CA ALA A 104 -9.54 -2.17 7.60
C ALA A 104 -10.81 -1.82 6.82
N VAL A 105 -11.43 -2.80 6.14
CA VAL A 105 -12.72 -2.64 5.47
C VAL A 105 -13.81 -2.27 6.49
N LEU A 106 -13.91 -3.00 7.59
CA LEU A 106 -14.90 -2.70 8.65
C LEU A 106 -14.73 -1.27 9.20
N ARG A 107 -13.49 -0.84 9.47
CA ARG A 107 -13.21 0.52 9.97
C ARG A 107 -13.55 1.60 8.94
N ARG A 108 -13.25 1.36 7.66
CA ARG A 108 -13.61 2.27 6.57
C ARG A 108 -15.12 2.39 6.41
N ASP A 109 -15.83 1.27 6.45
CA ASP A 109 -17.28 1.24 6.23
C ASP A 109 -18.03 1.91 7.40
N ALA A 110 -17.47 1.88 8.61
CA ALA A 110 -17.98 2.61 9.77
C ALA A 110 -17.91 4.15 9.64
N LEU A 111 -17.13 4.71 8.71
CA LEU A 111 -17.04 6.17 8.49
C LEU A 111 -18.26 6.77 7.77
N GLY A 112 -19.24 5.96 7.33
CA GLY A 112 -20.44 6.44 6.62
C GLY A 112 -20.18 6.82 5.14
N PRO A 113 -21.21 6.96 4.31
CA PRO A 113 -21.03 7.25 2.87
C PRO A 113 -20.23 8.53 2.64
N GLU A 114 -19.50 8.61 1.53
CA GLU A 114 -18.81 9.84 1.14
C GLU A 114 -19.86 10.96 0.99
N PRO A 115 -19.65 12.14 1.59
CA PRO A 115 -20.59 13.24 1.43
C PRO A 115 -20.71 13.57 -0.05
N ALA A 116 -21.93 13.68 -0.56
CA ALA A 116 -22.16 14.12 -1.92
C ALA A 116 -21.48 15.47 -2.12
N GLU A 117 -20.67 15.61 -3.17
CA GLU A 117 -20.20 16.93 -3.59
C GLU A 117 -21.43 17.78 -3.88
N ASP A 118 -21.60 18.87 -3.12
CA ASP A 118 -22.60 19.89 -3.41
C ASP A 118 -22.30 20.41 -4.81
N VAL A 119 -23.08 19.96 -5.79
CA VAL A 119 -23.10 20.56 -7.12
C VAL A 119 -23.76 21.92 -6.94
N ASP A 120 -22.95 22.97 -6.79
CA ASP A 120 -23.43 24.35 -6.80
C ASP A 120 -24.24 24.59 -8.08
N PRO A 121 -25.52 25.01 -7.99
CA PRO A 121 -26.28 25.38 -9.18
C PRO A 121 -25.74 26.70 -9.75
N ALA A 122 -25.45 26.68 -11.05
CA ALA A 122 -24.99 27.82 -11.85
C ALA A 122 -26.04 28.93 -12.00
#